data_AF-A0A852ZKV0-F1
#
_entry.id   AF-A0A852ZKV0-F1
#
_cell.length_a   1.000
_cell.length_b   1.000
_cell.length_c   1.000
_cell.angle_alpha   90.00
_cell.angle_beta   90.00
_cell.angle_gamma   90.00
#
_symmetry.space_group_name_H-M   'P 1'
#
loop_
_entity.id
_entity.type
_entity.pdbx_description
1 polymer ?
#
loop_
_entity_poly.entity_id
_entity_poly.type
_entity_poly.pdbx_seq_one_letter_code
_entity_poly.pdbx_strand_id
1 'polypeptide(L)'
;METGVANTSARGRSAGMPRSLRPNGADADRESDRKPWVGRSYAHLVLPVPHLDERRRELLDRAVRGPAGGVGDDDGGGAPRSGRGVRTWQVVNAEADAEPGVPVLRRQWRHPSGDSLLLVVLGWYPLVVTVGPESAASIRARRALRRVVDAARSAGGRTVPDADLSRVLAQSRERWERAVALRQVIEERRTWLECRHCRGCGEWSAYGVLHCRGCARRFAPADDAERDERGRIAAEESARAERELAELGSGTGLFADWPHRSESDERGADR
;
A
#
# COMPACT_ATOMS: atom_id res chain seq x y z
N MET A 1 -66.83 53.43 46.98
CA MET A 1 -67.74 52.39 47.48
C MET A 1 -67.61 51.22 46.54
N GLU A 2 -67.24 50.06 47.10
CA GLU A 2 -67.59 48.68 46.68
C GLU A 2 -67.38 48.25 45.20
N THR A 3 -66.84 47.09 44.82
CA THR A 3 -66.18 45.93 45.45
C THR A 3 -65.83 44.95 44.30
N GLY A 4 -64.90 44.00 44.54
CA GLY A 4 -64.73 42.76 43.77
C GLY A 4 -63.45 42.74 42.93
N VAL A 5 -62.31 42.17 43.32
CA VAL A 5 -61.96 40.84 43.86
C VAL A 5 -62.26 39.68 42.91
N ALA A 6 -61.21 39.18 42.25
CA ALA A 6 -60.91 37.78 41.95
C ALA A 6 -59.59 37.74 41.14
N ASN A 7 -58.63 36.84 41.32
CA ASN A 7 -58.34 35.85 42.33
C ASN A 7 -56.90 35.39 42.02
N THR A 8 -55.96 35.51 42.95
CA THR A 8 -54.61 34.96 42.81
C THR A 8 -54.49 33.75 43.73
N SER A 9 -54.13 32.60 43.16
CA SER A 9 -53.66 31.42 43.87
C SER A 9 -52.86 30.58 42.89
N ALA A 10 -51.78 29.91 43.24
CA ALA A 10 -50.98 29.89 44.45
C ALA A 10 -49.74 29.04 44.13
N ARG A 11 -48.64 29.35 44.82
CA ARG A 11 -47.64 28.40 45.34
C ARG A 11 -46.84 27.54 44.36
N GLY A 12 -45.52 27.67 44.52
CA GLY A 12 -44.58 26.63 44.16
C GLY A 12 -43.13 27.06 44.31
N ARG A 13 -42.68 27.39 45.54
CA ARG A 13 -41.25 27.41 45.85
C ARG A 13 -40.77 25.95 45.94
N SER A 14 -39.82 25.60 45.09
CA SER A 14 -38.92 24.45 45.25
C SER A 14 -37.52 25.03 45.11
N ALA A 15 -36.83 25.25 46.23
CA ALA A 15 -35.82 24.33 46.76
C ALA A 15 -34.63 24.20 45.77
N GLY A 16 -33.51 24.80 46.17
CA GLY A 16 -32.28 24.84 45.39
C GLY A 16 -31.77 23.45 45.02
N MET A 17 -31.53 23.26 43.73
CA MET A 17 -30.79 22.14 43.18
C MET A 17 -29.28 22.43 43.23
N PRO A 18 -28.45 21.41 43.49
CA PRO A 18 -27.01 21.54 43.65
C PRO A 18 -26.31 22.00 42.36
N ARG A 19 -25.19 22.70 42.52
CA ARG A 19 -24.35 23.27 41.46
C ARG A 19 -23.54 22.21 40.66
N SER A 20 -23.95 20.95 40.70
CA SER A 20 -23.35 19.84 39.98
C SER A 20 -24.41 19.23 39.09
N LEU A 21 -24.07 19.01 37.81
CA LEU A 21 -24.95 18.62 36.69
C LEU A 21 -25.53 19.80 35.88
N ARG A 22 -24.67 20.74 35.49
CA ARG A 22 -24.79 21.29 34.13
C ARG A 22 -24.02 20.37 33.20
N PRO A 23 -24.64 19.71 32.20
CA PRO A 23 -23.88 19.09 31.13
C PRO A 23 -23.23 20.24 30.36
N ASN A 24 -21.91 20.38 30.51
CA ASN A 24 -21.13 21.22 29.61
C ASN A 24 -21.29 20.62 28.19
N GLY A 25 -22.22 21.15 27.40
CA GLY A 25 -22.31 20.92 25.96
C GLY A 25 -21.09 21.46 25.18
N ALA A 26 -19.99 21.75 25.87
CA ALA A 26 -18.73 22.21 25.31
C ALA A 26 -17.58 21.19 25.49
N ASP A 27 -17.82 20.07 26.21
CA ASP A 27 -16.81 19.03 26.43
C ASP A 27 -17.06 17.75 25.62
N ALA A 28 -18.30 17.48 25.17
CA ALA A 28 -18.59 16.32 24.31
C ALA A 28 -18.18 16.53 22.84
N ASP A 29 -18.13 17.79 22.37
CA ASP A 29 -17.64 18.13 21.02
C ASP A 29 -16.11 18.23 20.94
N ARG A 30 -15.41 18.26 22.07
CA ARG A 30 -13.93 18.32 22.09
C ARG A 30 -13.25 16.95 22.10
N GLU A 31 -13.98 15.89 22.44
CA GLU A 31 -13.44 14.53 22.45
C GLU A 31 -13.56 13.84 21.08
N SER A 32 -14.46 14.35 20.22
CA SER A 32 -14.78 13.79 18.90
C SER A 32 -13.93 14.37 17.75
N ASP A 33 -13.15 15.42 18.01
CA ASP A 33 -12.44 16.22 16.98
C ASP A 33 -10.92 16.00 16.96
N ARG A 34 -10.42 15.04 17.74
CA ARG A 34 -9.00 14.66 17.72
C ARG A 34 -8.73 13.74 16.53
N LYS A 35 -8.46 14.36 15.38
CA LYS A 35 -7.81 13.71 14.23
C LYS A 35 -6.66 12.83 14.75
N PRO A 36 -6.64 11.52 14.49
CA PRO A 36 -5.74 10.57 15.17
C PRO A 36 -4.24 10.78 14.93
N TRP A 37 -3.83 11.82 14.21
CA TRP A 37 -2.48 11.98 13.66
C TRP A 37 -1.83 13.35 13.92
N VAL A 38 -2.53 14.35 14.45
CA VAL A 38 -1.93 15.67 14.73
C VAL A 38 -0.87 15.53 15.84
N GLY A 39 0.41 15.74 15.49
CA GLY A 39 1.55 15.61 16.40
C GLY A 39 2.25 14.23 16.43
N ARG A 40 1.87 13.29 15.54
CA ARG A 40 2.50 11.96 15.44
C ARG A 40 3.58 11.95 14.35
N SER A 41 4.71 11.28 14.61
CA SER A 41 5.79 11.14 13.64
C SER A 41 5.47 10.05 12.63
N TYR A 42 4.87 10.36 11.49
CA TYR A 42 4.68 9.42 10.37
C TYR A 42 5.20 10.01 9.07
N ALA A 43 5.30 9.18 8.04
CA ALA A 43 5.62 9.59 6.69
C ALA A 43 4.75 8.85 5.68
N HIS A 44 4.20 9.57 4.72
CA HIS A 44 3.62 8.99 3.52
C HIS A 44 4.72 8.84 2.47
N LEU A 45 4.79 7.68 1.84
CA LEU A 45 5.80 7.35 0.85
C LEU A 45 5.14 6.82 -0.42
N VAL A 46 5.68 7.21 -1.56
CA VAL A 46 5.42 6.59 -2.86
C VAL A 46 6.67 5.86 -3.29
N LEU A 47 6.55 4.58 -3.62
CA LEU A 47 7.65 3.74 -4.09
C LEU A 47 7.43 3.40 -5.57
N PRO A 48 8.47 3.45 -6.44
CA PRO A 48 8.37 3.21 -7.88
C PRO A 48 8.21 1.70 -8.21
N VAL A 49 7.27 1.05 -7.55
CA VAL A 49 6.90 -0.34 -7.73
C VAL A 49 5.40 -0.51 -7.64
N PRO A 50 4.81 -1.49 -8.34
CA PRO A 50 3.38 -1.73 -8.25
C PRO A 50 2.96 -2.35 -6.93
N HIS A 51 3.84 -3.04 -6.21
CA HIS A 51 3.60 -3.64 -4.91
C HIS A 51 4.90 -3.87 -4.10
N LEU A 52 4.76 -4.20 -2.82
CA LEU A 52 5.91 -4.42 -1.93
C LEU A 52 6.49 -5.83 -2.15
N ASP A 53 7.41 -5.95 -3.11
CA ASP A 53 8.14 -7.19 -3.39
C ASP A 53 9.22 -7.50 -2.34
N GLU A 54 9.86 -8.68 -2.48
CA GLU A 54 10.88 -9.15 -1.56
C GLU A 54 12.06 -8.19 -1.41
N ARG A 55 12.59 -7.67 -2.52
CA ARG A 55 13.72 -6.74 -2.50
C ARG A 55 13.39 -5.47 -1.69
N ARG A 56 12.17 -4.94 -1.84
CA ARG A 56 11.74 -3.75 -1.09
C ARG A 56 11.40 -4.10 0.37
N ARG A 57 10.87 -5.29 0.65
CA ARG A 57 10.70 -5.77 2.04
C ARG A 57 12.05 -5.82 2.77
N GLU A 58 13.05 -6.47 2.18
CA GLU A 58 14.38 -6.59 2.76
C GLU A 58 15.05 -5.22 2.98
N LEU A 59 14.90 -4.31 2.02
CA LEU A 59 15.39 -2.93 2.13
C LEU A 59 14.82 -2.24 3.36
N LEU A 60 13.49 -2.29 3.53
CA LEU A 60 12.81 -1.65 4.66
C LEU A 60 13.16 -2.33 5.98
N ASP A 61 13.26 -3.66 6.01
CA ASP A 61 13.67 -4.41 7.19
C ASP A 61 15.08 -4.03 7.65
N ARG A 62 16.02 -3.95 6.70
CA ARG A 62 17.39 -3.49 6.96
C ARG A 62 17.41 -2.05 7.47
N ALA A 63 16.60 -1.18 6.88
CA ALA A 63 16.48 0.21 7.30
C ALA A 63 15.95 0.34 8.73
N VAL A 64 14.92 -0.44 9.10
CA VAL A 64 14.37 -0.44 10.46
C VAL A 64 15.40 -0.97 11.46
N ARG A 65 16.03 -2.12 11.17
CA ARG A 65 17.07 -2.71 12.03
C ARG A 65 18.28 -1.78 12.21
N GLY A 66 18.61 -0.99 11.19
CA GLY A 66 19.82 -0.16 11.18
C GLY A 66 21.09 -0.99 10.96
N PRO A 67 22.27 -0.35 10.94
CA PRO A 67 23.54 -1.06 10.76
C PRO A 67 23.75 -2.07 11.90
N ALA A 68 24.11 -3.30 11.54
CA ALA A 68 24.54 -4.34 12.47
C ALA A 68 25.85 -3.89 13.13
N GLY A 69 25.76 -3.22 14.28
CA GLY A 69 26.93 -2.64 14.95
C GLY A 69 26.74 -1.24 15.54
N GLY A 70 25.51 -0.70 15.57
CA GLY A 70 25.23 0.54 16.31
C GLY A 70 25.47 0.38 17.81
N VAL A 71 26.71 0.64 18.23
CA VAL A 71 27.14 0.87 19.61
C VAL A 71 26.27 1.95 20.25
N GLY A 72 25.70 1.64 21.41
CA GLY A 72 25.42 2.60 22.48
C GLY A 72 24.16 3.45 22.37
N ASP A 73 23.01 2.88 22.73
CA ASP A 73 22.06 3.59 23.61
C ASP A 73 22.43 3.23 25.08
N ASP A 74 23.68 3.49 25.49
CA ASP A 74 24.06 3.49 26.91
C ASP A 74 24.60 4.90 27.23
N ASP A 75 23.72 5.72 27.82
CA ASP A 75 24.16 6.71 28.80
C ASP A 75 24.89 5.94 29.92
N GLY A 76 26.16 6.24 30.14
CA GLY A 76 26.90 5.80 31.32
C GLY A 76 27.64 4.47 31.17
N GLY A 77 28.95 4.54 31.39
CA GLY A 77 29.87 3.41 31.31
C GLY A 77 29.42 2.19 32.13
N GLY A 78 29.38 1.04 31.47
CA GLY A 78 29.19 -0.26 32.10
C GLY A 78 29.71 -1.37 31.20
N ALA A 79 30.61 -2.19 31.73
CA ALA A 79 31.28 -3.30 31.03
C ALA A 79 30.29 -4.25 30.32
N PRO A 80 30.73 -4.94 29.24
CA PRO A 80 29.87 -5.81 28.45
C PRO A 80 29.43 -7.03 29.27
N ARG A 81 28.15 -7.04 29.68
CA ARG A 81 27.51 -8.21 30.27
C ARG A 81 27.03 -9.15 29.17
N SER A 82 27.63 -10.34 29.10
CA SER A 82 27.17 -11.49 28.34
C SER A 82 25.77 -11.91 28.82
N GLY A 83 24.76 -11.78 27.95
CA GLY A 83 23.37 -12.16 28.24
C GLY A 83 22.27 -11.23 27.72
N ARG A 84 22.56 -10.21 26.89
CA ARG A 84 21.52 -9.34 26.29
C ARG A 84 20.84 -10.09 25.13
N GLY A 85 19.63 -10.60 25.37
CA GLY A 85 18.72 -11.11 24.33
C GLY A 85 18.56 -10.13 23.17
N VAL A 86 18.21 -10.64 21.99
CA VAL A 86 18.17 -9.93 20.69
C VAL A 86 17.59 -8.52 20.84
N ARG A 87 18.46 -7.49 20.80
CA ARG A 87 18.12 -6.07 21.00
C ARG A 87 17.75 -5.35 19.72
N THR A 88 17.23 -6.08 18.77
CA THR A 88 17.01 -5.59 17.41
C THR A 88 15.54 -5.66 17.07
N TRP A 89 15.12 -4.79 16.15
CA TRP A 89 13.77 -4.82 15.60
C TRP A 89 13.46 -6.17 14.96
N GLN A 90 12.29 -6.72 15.28
CA GLN A 90 11.77 -7.96 14.73
C GLN A 90 10.48 -7.67 13.96
N VAL A 91 10.27 -8.40 12.85
CA VAL A 91 9.00 -8.36 12.12
C VAL A 91 8.01 -9.25 12.87
N VAL A 92 6.82 -8.75 13.17
CA VAL A 92 5.88 -9.44 14.09
C VAL A 92 4.56 -9.80 13.42
N ASN A 93 4.17 -9.08 12.38
CA ASN A 93 3.03 -9.44 11.54
C ASN A 93 3.52 -9.55 10.10
N ALA A 94 3.78 -10.80 9.72
CA ALA A 94 4.14 -11.26 8.39
C ALA A 94 2.99 -12.07 7.77
N GLU A 95 1.76 -11.96 8.28
CA GLU A 95 0.62 -12.80 7.84
C GLU A 95 0.32 -12.67 6.33
N ALA A 96 0.70 -11.55 5.70
CA ALA A 96 0.66 -11.38 4.24
C ALA A 96 1.99 -11.71 3.52
N ASP A 97 3.06 -12.06 4.25
CA ASP A 97 4.32 -12.58 3.68
C ASP A 97 4.24 -14.10 3.41
N ALA A 98 3.20 -14.79 3.93
CA ALA A 98 3.13 -16.25 3.95
C ALA A 98 2.80 -16.91 2.59
N GLU A 99 2.20 -16.18 1.65
CA GLU A 99 1.84 -16.71 0.34
C GLU A 99 2.59 -15.99 -0.79
N PRO A 100 3.48 -16.70 -1.51
CA PRO A 100 4.12 -16.17 -2.71
C PRO A 100 3.06 -15.65 -3.70
N GLY A 101 3.15 -14.36 -4.05
CA GLY A 101 2.23 -13.72 -4.99
C GLY A 101 1.08 -12.94 -4.36
N VAL A 102 0.87 -13.01 -3.04
CA VAL A 102 -0.11 -12.17 -2.34
C VAL A 102 0.52 -10.81 -1.98
N PRO A 103 -0.11 -9.68 -2.33
CA PRO A 103 0.43 -8.36 -2.02
C PRO A 103 0.38 -8.07 -0.52
N VAL A 104 1.50 -7.62 0.05
CA VAL A 104 1.59 -7.21 1.46
C VAL A 104 0.77 -5.94 1.69
N LEU A 105 -0.30 -6.03 2.48
CA LEU A 105 -1.16 -4.88 2.82
C LEU A 105 -0.63 -4.10 4.04
N ARG A 106 0.07 -4.80 4.94
CA ARG A 106 0.53 -4.29 6.23
C ARG A 106 1.85 -4.97 6.60
N ARG A 107 2.76 -4.22 7.21
CA ARG A 107 3.99 -4.75 7.81
C ARG A 107 4.27 -4.09 9.15
N GLN A 108 4.64 -4.88 10.16
CA GLN A 108 4.90 -4.37 11.51
C GLN A 108 6.25 -4.83 12.04
N TRP A 109 7.00 -3.88 12.61
CA TRP A 109 8.21 -4.13 13.36
C TRP A 109 8.00 -3.81 14.83
N ARG A 110 8.51 -4.65 15.73
CA ARG A 110 8.58 -4.35 17.17
C ARG A 110 10.01 -4.45 17.67
N HIS A 111 10.34 -3.55 18.58
CA HIS A 111 11.57 -3.56 19.32
C HIS A 111 11.32 -4.14 20.72
N PRO A 112 12.27 -4.86 21.33
CA PRO A 112 12.12 -5.40 22.70
C PRO A 112 11.85 -4.36 23.79
N SER A 113 12.13 -3.08 23.53
CA SER A 113 11.79 -1.95 24.42
C SER A 113 10.29 -1.61 24.45
N GLY A 114 9.47 -2.26 23.61
CA GLY A 114 8.06 -1.93 23.42
C GLY A 114 7.79 -0.90 22.31
N ASP A 115 8.82 -0.39 21.64
CA ASP A 115 8.63 0.46 20.46
C ASP A 115 8.08 -0.37 19.28
N SER A 116 7.17 0.20 18.49
CA SER A 116 6.72 -0.42 17.25
C SER A 116 6.68 0.56 16.09
N LEU A 117 6.82 0.02 14.88
CA LEU A 117 6.61 0.72 13.62
C LEU A 117 5.63 -0.10 12.79
N LEU A 118 4.73 0.61 12.13
CA LEU A 118 3.70 0.05 11.28
C LEU A 118 3.79 0.71 9.90
N LEU A 119 3.82 -0.12 8.87
CA LEU A 119 3.62 0.26 7.49
C LEU A 119 2.25 -0.25 7.02
N VAL A 120 1.51 0.61 6.34
CA VAL A 120 0.20 0.30 5.74
C VAL A 120 0.21 0.74 4.27
N VAL A 121 -0.27 -0.13 3.38
CA VAL A 121 -0.49 0.21 1.98
C VAL A 121 -1.80 0.99 1.83
N LEU A 122 -1.73 2.12 1.13
CA LEU A 122 -2.85 3.00 0.82
C LEU A 122 -3.28 2.94 -0.64
N GLY A 123 -2.39 2.55 -1.54
CA GLY A 123 -2.64 2.52 -2.99
C GLY A 123 -1.57 1.76 -3.75
N TRP A 124 -1.88 1.44 -5.00
CA TRP A 124 -1.03 0.67 -5.90
C TRP A 124 -0.85 1.42 -7.22
N TYR A 125 0.22 1.10 -7.96
CA TYR A 125 0.57 1.68 -9.26
C TYR A 125 0.64 3.22 -9.27
N PRO A 126 1.70 3.81 -8.67
CA PRO A 126 2.76 3.17 -7.87
C PRO A 126 2.31 2.87 -6.44
N LEU A 127 3.11 2.10 -5.72
CA LEU A 127 2.85 1.73 -4.33
C LEU A 127 2.87 2.97 -3.43
N VAL A 128 1.74 3.26 -2.79
CA VAL A 128 1.60 4.34 -1.80
C VAL A 128 1.48 3.71 -0.42
N VAL A 129 2.31 4.13 0.53
CA VAL A 129 2.32 3.59 1.90
C VAL A 129 2.37 4.71 2.92
N THR A 130 1.92 4.40 4.14
CA THR A 130 2.19 5.21 5.33
C THR A 130 3.00 4.39 6.29
N VAL A 131 4.04 5.00 6.87
CA VAL A 131 4.84 4.38 7.93
C VAL A 131 4.91 5.30 9.15
N GLY A 132 4.74 4.74 10.33
CA GLY A 132 4.82 5.47 11.59
C GLY A 132 4.76 4.55 12.81
N PRO A 133 5.02 5.08 14.02
CA PRO A 133 4.85 4.33 15.25
C PRO A 133 3.36 4.15 15.57
N GLU A 134 3.01 3.00 16.14
CA GLU A 134 1.62 2.74 16.57
C GLU A 134 1.28 3.49 17.87
N SER A 135 2.30 3.88 18.63
CA SER A 135 2.18 4.59 19.90
C SER A 135 3.01 5.89 19.90
N ALA A 136 3.14 6.55 21.05
CA ALA A 136 3.92 7.77 21.18
C ALA A 136 5.35 7.58 20.65
N ALA A 137 5.78 8.48 19.76
CA ALA A 137 7.01 8.31 18.99
C ALA A 137 8.27 8.51 19.86
N SER A 138 8.83 7.42 20.38
CA SER A 138 10.14 7.46 21.03
C SER A 138 11.24 7.95 20.08
N ILE A 139 12.38 8.40 20.63
CA ILE A 139 13.54 8.79 19.81
C ILE A 139 13.98 7.62 18.91
N ARG A 140 13.91 6.39 19.42
CA ARG A 140 14.26 5.17 18.67
C ARG A 140 13.33 4.94 17.49
N ALA A 141 12.02 5.02 17.70
CA ALA A 141 11.03 4.90 16.64
C ALA A 141 11.20 6.00 15.58
N ARG A 142 11.45 7.24 16.00
CA ARG A 142 11.74 8.37 15.08
C ARG A 142 13.01 8.15 14.24
N ARG A 143 14.08 7.63 14.85
CA ARG A 143 15.32 7.29 14.14
C ARG A 143 15.10 6.16 13.12
N ALA A 144 14.35 5.12 13.50
CA ALA A 144 14.02 4.02 12.61
C ALA A 144 13.13 4.48 11.44
N LEU A 145 12.12 5.32 11.70
CA LEU A 145 11.30 5.96 10.67
C LEU A 145 12.16 6.77 9.70
N ARG A 146 13.09 7.58 10.19
CA ARG A 146 13.99 8.37 9.33
C ARG A 146 14.80 7.48 8.38
N ARG A 147 15.38 6.38 8.90
CA ARG A 147 16.10 5.41 8.05
C ARG A 147 15.21 4.78 6.99
N VAL A 148 13.95 4.47 7.33
CA VAL A 148 12.97 3.97 6.35
C VAL A 148 12.72 4.99 5.24
N VAL A 149 12.51 6.26 5.60
CA VAL A 149 12.33 7.35 4.62
C VAL A 149 13.58 7.48 3.74
N ASP A 150 14.78 7.46 4.32
CA ASP A 150 16.04 7.58 3.58
C ASP A 150 16.25 6.39 2.64
N ALA A 151 15.93 5.17 3.09
CA ALA A 151 16.02 3.97 2.27
C ALA A 151 15.01 3.99 1.11
N ALA A 152 13.76 4.40 1.37
CA ALA A 152 12.74 4.57 0.36
C ALA A 152 13.18 5.59 -0.71
N ARG A 153 13.73 6.73 -0.29
CA ARG A 153 14.27 7.76 -1.21
C ARG A 153 15.45 7.25 -2.03
N SER A 154 16.36 6.50 -1.40
CA SER A 154 17.50 5.89 -2.08
C SER A 154 17.07 4.85 -3.12
N ALA A 155 15.89 4.24 -2.94
CA ALA A 155 15.27 3.34 -3.91
C ALA A 155 14.38 4.05 -4.95
N GLY A 156 14.48 5.38 -5.08
CA GLY A 156 13.71 6.19 -6.02
C GLY A 156 12.31 6.57 -5.55
N GLY A 157 11.96 6.28 -4.30
CA GLY A 157 10.70 6.69 -3.69
C GLY A 157 10.68 8.15 -3.25
N ARG A 158 9.50 8.64 -2.88
CA ARG A 158 9.29 10.02 -2.45
C ARG A 158 8.40 10.13 -1.24
N THR A 159 8.61 11.18 -0.46
CA THR A 159 7.69 11.58 0.61
C THR A 159 6.52 12.37 0.04
N VAL A 160 5.31 12.09 0.53
CA VAL A 160 4.10 12.84 0.15
C VAL A 160 3.65 13.69 1.34
N PRO A 161 3.53 15.02 1.19
CA PRO A 161 2.93 15.86 2.21
C PRO A 161 1.45 15.50 2.40
N ASP A 162 0.94 15.62 3.63
CA ASP A 162 -0.47 15.34 3.95
C ASP A 162 -1.45 16.12 3.04
N ALA A 163 -1.09 17.36 2.71
CA ALA A 163 -1.89 18.23 1.82
C ALA A 163 -2.04 17.66 0.40
N ASP A 164 -1.07 16.86 -0.06
CA ASP A 164 -1.07 16.25 -1.39
C ASP A 164 -1.60 14.80 -1.39
N LEU A 165 -1.74 14.18 -0.22
CA LEU A 165 -2.04 12.75 -0.12
C LEU A 165 -3.36 12.38 -0.80
N SER A 166 -4.42 13.15 -0.60
CA SER A 166 -5.73 12.88 -1.21
C SER A 166 -5.67 12.88 -2.73
N ARG A 167 -4.95 13.84 -3.32
CA ARG A 167 -4.70 13.91 -4.78
C ARG A 167 -3.93 12.68 -5.27
N VAL A 168 -2.86 12.31 -4.57
CA VAL A 168 -2.03 11.15 -4.94
C VAL A 168 -2.83 9.85 -4.87
N LEU A 169 -3.67 9.68 -3.85
CA LEU A 169 -4.52 8.50 -3.71
C LEU A 169 -5.60 8.42 -4.81
N ALA A 170 -6.21 9.55 -5.19
CA ALA A 170 -7.15 9.59 -6.29
C ALA A 170 -6.49 9.16 -7.62
N GLN A 171 -5.30 9.72 -7.92
CA GLN A 171 -4.53 9.33 -9.11
C GLN A 171 -4.09 7.87 -9.07
N SER A 172 -3.70 7.35 -7.89
CA SER A 172 -3.31 5.95 -7.73
C SER A 172 -4.49 5.01 -7.96
N ARG A 173 -5.70 5.40 -7.57
CA ARG A 173 -6.92 4.64 -7.86
C ARG A 173 -7.19 4.56 -9.37
N GLU A 174 -7.15 5.69 -10.09
CA GLU A 174 -7.34 5.71 -11.54
C GLU A 174 -6.29 4.83 -12.25
N ARG A 175 -5.03 4.92 -11.82
CA ARG A 175 -3.95 4.07 -12.33
C ARG A 175 -4.17 2.59 -12.03
N TRP A 176 -4.68 2.25 -10.85
CA TRP A 176 -5.03 0.88 -10.50
C TRP A 176 -6.17 0.34 -11.39
N GLU A 177 -7.22 1.12 -11.61
CA GLU A 177 -8.34 0.73 -12.51
C GLU A 177 -7.82 0.44 -13.93
N ARG A 178 -6.92 1.29 -14.43
CA ARG A 178 -6.22 1.06 -15.71
C ARG A 178 -5.34 -0.19 -15.69
N ALA A 179 -4.62 -0.44 -14.60
CA ALA A 179 -3.79 -1.63 -14.45
C ALA A 179 -4.64 -2.93 -14.45
N VAL A 180 -5.82 -2.91 -13.84
CA VAL A 180 -6.76 -4.05 -13.88
C VAL A 180 -7.20 -4.31 -15.32
N ALA A 181 -7.56 -3.29 -16.08
CA ALA A 181 -7.94 -3.44 -17.49
C ALA A 181 -6.79 -4.02 -18.34
N LEU A 182 -5.56 -3.55 -18.15
CA LEU A 182 -4.39 -4.09 -18.87
C LEU A 182 -4.10 -5.54 -18.52
N ARG A 183 -4.29 -5.95 -17.26
CA ARG A 183 -4.15 -7.35 -16.84
C ARG A 183 -5.21 -8.24 -17.48
N GLN A 184 -6.44 -7.75 -17.64
CA GLN A 184 -7.49 -8.47 -18.37
C GLN A 184 -7.10 -8.68 -19.83
N VAL A 185 -6.56 -7.66 -20.50
CA VAL A 185 -6.04 -7.79 -21.88
C VAL A 185 -4.99 -8.90 -21.96
N ILE A 186 -4.00 -8.90 -21.07
CA ILE A 186 -2.94 -9.93 -21.07
C ILE A 186 -3.53 -11.33 -20.90
N GLU A 187 -4.45 -11.51 -19.94
CA GLU A 187 -5.08 -12.80 -19.68
C GLU A 187 -5.94 -13.28 -20.85
N GLU A 188 -6.71 -12.38 -21.48
CA GLU A 188 -7.49 -12.71 -22.68
C GLU A 188 -6.60 -13.10 -23.85
N ARG A 189 -5.45 -12.43 -24.02
CA ARG A 189 -4.48 -12.73 -25.09
C ARG A 189 -3.70 -14.00 -24.84
N ARG A 190 -3.50 -14.40 -23.58
CA ARG A 190 -2.84 -15.65 -23.21
C ARG A 190 -3.45 -16.87 -23.91
N THR A 191 -4.78 -16.93 -24.01
CA THR A 191 -5.47 -18.04 -24.68
C THR A 191 -5.11 -18.13 -26.17
N TRP A 192 -4.95 -16.98 -26.85
CA TRP A 192 -4.52 -16.94 -28.26
C TRP A 192 -3.07 -17.38 -28.47
N LEU A 193 -2.23 -17.27 -27.43
CA LEU A 193 -0.83 -17.68 -27.46
C LEU A 193 -0.65 -19.16 -27.11
N GLU A 194 -1.45 -19.68 -26.19
CA GLU A 194 -1.33 -21.05 -25.66
C GLU A 194 -2.22 -22.07 -26.36
N CYS A 195 -3.24 -21.61 -27.10
CA CYS A 195 -4.21 -22.47 -27.77
C CYS A 195 -4.39 -22.10 -29.25
N ARG A 196 -4.98 -23.03 -30.00
CA ARG A 196 -5.45 -22.81 -31.37
C ARG A 196 -6.98 -22.90 -31.42
N HIS A 197 -7.61 -21.95 -32.10
CA HIS A 197 -9.06 -21.85 -32.25
C HIS A 197 -9.54 -22.54 -33.54
N CYS A 198 -10.58 -23.37 -33.47
CA CYS A 198 -11.15 -24.03 -34.64
C CYS A 198 -12.27 -23.21 -35.28
N ARG A 199 -12.09 -22.75 -36.53
CA ARG A 199 -13.16 -22.05 -37.28
C ARG A 199 -14.42 -22.89 -37.52
N GLY A 200 -14.28 -24.22 -37.59
CA GLY A 200 -15.40 -25.10 -37.93
C GLY A 200 -16.42 -25.25 -36.79
N CYS A 201 -15.96 -25.30 -35.54
CA CYS A 201 -16.83 -25.53 -34.38
C CYS A 201 -16.63 -24.55 -33.22
N GLY A 202 -15.74 -23.56 -33.35
CA GLY A 202 -15.44 -22.55 -32.32
C GLY A 202 -14.59 -23.04 -31.14
N GLU A 203 -14.23 -24.33 -31.12
CA GLU A 203 -13.54 -24.92 -29.97
C GLU A 203 -12.05 -24.60 -29.92
N TRP A 204 -11.54 -24.53 -28.69
CA TRP A 204 -10.13 -24.36 -28.40
C TRP A 204 -9.42 -25.70 -28.29
N SER A 205 -8.22 -25.79 -28.85
CA SER A 205 -7.37 -26.97 -28.79
C SER A 205 -5.96 -26.56 -28.37
N ALA A 206 -5.22 -27.46 -27.71
CA ALA A 206 -3.85 -27.17 -27.30
C ALA A 206 -2.97 -26.80 -28.50
N TYR A 207 -1.99 -25.92 -28.31
CA TYR A 207 -1.22 -25.31 -29.41
C TYR A 207 -0.67 -26.30 -30.44
N GLY A 208 -0.07 -27.40 -29.98
CA GLY A 208 0.66 -28.36 -30.82
C GLY A 208 -0.19 -29.47 -31.47
N VAL A 209 -1.51 -29.49 -31.29
CA VAL A 209 -2.32 -30.59 -31.82
C VAL A 209 -2.67 -30.42 -33.30
N LEU A 210 -2.77 -31.55 -34.00
CA LEU A 210 -3.10 -31.61 -35.43
C LEU A 210 -4.60 -31.70 -35.72
N HIS A 211 -5.42 -32.03 -34.71
CA HIS A 211 -6.87 -32.20 -34.84
C HIS A 211 -7.61 -31.36 -33.80
N CYS A 212 -8.75 -30.80 -34.19
CA CYS A 212 -9.61 -30.07 -33.27
C CYS A 212 -10.21 -31.02 -32.22
N ARG A 213 -10.16 -30.64 -30.94
CA ARG A 213 -10.81 -31.38 -29.84
C ARG A 213 -12.32 -31.53 -30.00
N GLY A 214 -13.00 -30.54 -30.58
CA GLY A 214 -14.46 -30.51 -30.68
C GLY A 214 -15.01 -31.30 -31.87
N CYS A 215 -14.52 -31.02 -33.07
CA CYS A 215 -15.06 -31.61 -34.31
C CYS A 215 -14.13 -32.61 -35.00
N ALA A 216 -12.97 -32.94 -34.41
CA ALA A 216 -11.94 -33.83 -34.98
C ALA A 216 -11.38 -33.40 -36.35
N ARG A 217 -11.77 -32.22 -36.89
CA ARG A 217 -11.23 -31.68 -38.12
C ARG A 217 -9.72 -31.53 -38.00
N ARG A 218 -8.99 -32.05 -38.98
CA ARG A 218 -7.55 -31.79 -39.12
C ARG A 218 -7.31 -30.32 -39.45
N PHE A 219 -6.39 -29.70 -38.75
CA PHE A 219 -5.97 -28.35 -39.07
C PHE A 219 -5.12 -28.34 -40.34
N ALA A 220 -5.43 -27.41 -41.24
CA ALA A 220 -4.73 -27.22 -42.51
C ALA A 220 -3.66 -26.12 -42.37
N PRO A 221 -2.71 -26.03 -43.33
CA PRO A 221 -1.71 -24.95 -43.33
C PRO A 221 -2.31 -23.53 -43.27
N ALA A 222 -3.51 -23.33 -43.83
CA ALA A 222 -4.23 -22.06 -43.73
C ALA A 222 -4.69 -21.74 -42.28
N ASP A 223 -5.06 -22.75 -41.49
CA ASP A 223 -5.39 -22.59 -40.08
C ASP A 223 -4.14 -22.27 -39.24
N ASP A 224 -2.98 -22.83 -39.61
CA ASP A 224 -1.69 -22.54 -38.97
C ASP A 224 -1.24 -21.10 -39.26
N ALA A 225 -1.33 -20.66 -40.53
CA ALA A 225 -0.99 -19.29 -40.91
C ALA A 225 -1.87 -18.24 -40.20
N GLU A 226 -3.18 -18.49 -40.10
CA GLU A 226 -4.06 -17.62 -39.33
C GLU A 226 -3.71 -17.62 -37.84
N ARG A 227 -3.47 -18.80 -37.26
CA ARG A 227 -3.06 -18.91 -35.85
C ARG A 227 -1.82 -18.07 -35.60
N ASP A 228 -0.81 -18.17 -36.47
CA ASP A 228 0.45 -17.44 -36.31
C ASP A 228 0.24 -15.94 -36.40
N GLU A 229 -0.62 -15.48 -37.32
CA GLU A 229 -0.96 -14.06 -37.42
C GLU A 229 -1.71 -13.55 -36.18
N ARG A 230 -2.71 -14.29 -35.69
CA ARG A 230 -3.43 -13.94 -34.45
C ARG A 230 -2.51 -13.99 -33.23
N GLY A 231 -1.62 -14.97 -33.18
CA GLY A 231 -0.61 -15.12 -32.14
C GLY A 231 0.37 -13.94 -32.13
N ARG A 232 0.80 -13.47 -33.31
CA ARG A 232 1.62 -12.28 -33.46
C ARG A 232 0.91 -11.03 -32.93
N ILE A 233 -0.34 -10.80 -33.33
CA ILE A 233 -1.15 -9.68 -32.83
C ILE A 233 -1.34 -9.77 -31.30
N ALA A 234 -1.69 -10.96 -30.78
CA ALA A 234 -1.85 -11.17 -29.35
C ALA A 234 -0.55 -10.93 -28.56
N ALA A 235 0.59 -11.35 -29.10
CA ALA A 235 1.90 -11.11 -28.50
C ALA A 235 2.26 -9.62 -28.47
N GLU A 236 2.01 -8.90 -29.58
CA GLU A 236 2.23 -7.45 -29.67
C GLU A 236 1.36 -6.68 -28.67
N GLU A 237 0.08 -7.04 -28.56
CA GLU A 237 -0.86 -6.44 -27.62
C GLU A 237 -0.51 -6.75 -26.16
N SER A 238 -0.18 -7.99 -25.82
CA SER A 238 0.30 -8.36 -24.49
C SER A 238 1.56 -7.60 -24.12
N ALA A 239 2.56 -7.56 -25.00
CA ALA A 239 3.80 -6.84 -24.75
C ALA A 239 3.58 -5.34 -24.57
N ARG A 240 2.63 -4.75 -25.31
CA ARG A 240 2.23 -3.35 -25.12
C ARG A 240 1.58 -3.14 -23.75
N ALA A 241 0.66 -4.01 -23.36
CA ALA A 241 -0.01 -3.92 -22.06
C ALA A 241 0.96 -4.10 -20.88
N GLU A 242 1.95 -4.98 -21.01
CA GLU A 242 3.01 -5.17 -20.02
C GLU A 242 3.90 -3.94 -19.86
N ARG A 243 4.30 -3.30 -20.97
CA ARG A 243 5.06 -2.03 -20.91
C ARG A 243 4.27 -0.93 -20.20
N GLU A 244 2.98 -0.82 -20.51
CA GLU A 244 2.10 0.17 -19.89
C GLU A 244 1.88 -0.11 -18.39
N LEU A 245 1.73 -1.38 -18.00
CA LEU A 245 1.69 -1.78 -16.58
C LEU A 245 2.98 -1.41 -15.84
N ALA A 246 4.14 -1.62 -16.46
CA ALA A 246 5.43 -1.26 -15.89
C ALA A 246 5.56 0.27 -15.72
N GLU A 247 5.08 1.04 -16.70
CA GLU A 247 5.05 2.50 -16.62
C GLU A 247 4.16 3.00 -15.47
N LEU A 248 2.95 2.46 -15.34
CA LEU A 248 2.06 2.77 -14.21
C LEU A 248 2.71 2.43 -12.86
N GLY A 249 3.35 1.26 -12.76
CA GLY A 249 4.04 0.81 -11.55
C GLY A 249 5.25 1.68 -11.17
N SER A 250 5.93 2.28 -12.15
CA SER A 250 7.10 3.13 -11.93
C SER A 250 6.78 4.49 -11.29
N GLY A 251 5.51 4.92 -11.33
CA GLY A 251 5.08 6.25 -10.88
C GLY A 251 5.33 7.36 -11.91
N THR A 252 5.75 7.03 -13.13
CA THR A 252 5.94 8.00 -14.22
C THR A 252 4.65 8.80 -14.45
N GLY A 253 4.79 10.13 -14.47
CA GLY A 253 3.67 11.06 -14.63
C GLY A 253 2.74 11.19 -13.42
N LEU A 254 3.12 10.67 -12.23
CA LEU A 254 2.37 10.92 -10.99
C LEU A 254 2.75 12.30 -10.40
N PHE A 255 4.02 12.66 -10.50
CA PHE A 255 4.54 13.98 -10.13
C PHE A 255 5.26 14.59 -11.34
N ALA A 256 5.17 15.92 -11.50
CA ALA A 256 5.74 16.61 -12.66
C ALA A 256 7.26 16.45 -12.78
N ASP A 257 7.93 16.26 -11.65
CA ASP A 257 9.38 16.10 -11.52
C ASP A 257 9.79 14.65 -11.26
N TRP A 258 8.88 13.67 -11.37
CA TRP A 258 9.21 12.26 -11.20
C TRP A 258 10.15 11.81 -12.32
N PRO A 259 11.32 11.23 -12.00
CA PRO A 259 12.27 10.84 -13.03
C PRO A 259 11.64 9.80 -13.94
N HIS A 260 11.71 10.03 -15.25
CA HIS A 260 11.43 8.99 -16.23
C HIS A 260 12.47 7.89 -16.03
N ARG A 261 11.99 6.66 -15.80
CA ARG A 261 12.86 5.50 -15.67
C ARG A 261 13.55 5.29 -17.02
N SER A 262 14.86 5.51 -17.08
CA SER A 262 15.63 5.27 -18.31
C SER A 262 15.88 3.77 -18.47
N GLU A 263 15.76 3.22 -19.68
CA GLU A 263 15.98 1.79 -19.98
C GLU A 263 17.39 1.29 -19.57
N SER A 264 18.31 2.20 -19.28
CA SER A 264 19.66 1.94 -18.76
C SER A 264 19.69 1.36 -17.34
N ASP A 265 18.69 1.59 -16.50
CA ASP A 265 18.69 1.17 -15.09
C ASP A 265 18.37 -0.33 -14.89
N GLU A 266 17.81 -1.00 -15.90
CA GLU A 266 17.48 -2.44 -15.81
C GLU A 266 18.69 -3.34 -16.11
N ARG A 267 19.67 -2.89 -16.90
CA ARG A 267 20.88 -3.67 -17.22
C ARG A 267 21.90 -3.75 -16.08
N GLY A 268 21.72 -2.95 -15.03
CA GLY A 268 22.57 -2.95 -13.84
C GLY A 268 22.09 -3.84 -12.69
N ALA A 269 20.90 -4.44 -12.80
CA ALA A 269 20.28 -5.23 -11.72
C ALA A 269 20.58 -6.74 -11.78
N ASP A 270 21.19 -7.22 -12.87
CA ASP A 270 21.59 -8.62 -13.08
C ASP A 270 23.12 -8.84 -12.99
N ARG A 271 23.82 -8.04 -12.18
CA ARG A 271 25.25 -8.25 -11.88
C ARG A 271 25.52 -8.33 -10.39
#